data_AF-A0A5C7PHJ1-F1
#
_entry.id   AF-A0A5C7PHJ1-F1
#
_cell.length_a   1.000
_cell.length_b   1.000
_cell.length_c   1.000
_cell.angle_alpha   90.00
_cell.angle_beta   90.00
_cell.angle_gamma   90.00
#
_symmetry.space_group_name_H-M   'P 1'
#
loop_
_entity.id
_entity.type
_entity.pdbx_description
1 polymer ?
#
loop_
_entity_poly.entity_id
_entity_poly.type
_entity_poly.pdbx_seq_one_letter_code
_entity_poly.pdbx_strand_id
1 'polypeptide(L)'
;MLLRAWAGGQQLSVPRKVDQGHILCRLLGESAFRRLVEAHGPDGLLFVPACRLDAVVRTGVIHRLGAVGLGSRPISQYAGCTERQVQRLQSHLRGTGRLFGLDEDGATVETAPAPARQQTTAEASPPVVDLLTQLRAARLNHEKRDREYAD
;
A
#
# COMPACT_ATOMS: atom_id res chain seq x y z
N MET A 1 -0.34 -2.67 -11.55
CA MET A 1 -1.39 -3.59 -11.04
C MET A 1 -2.21 -4.22 -12.16
N LEU A 2 -2.62 -3.47 -13.18
CA LEU A 2 -3.43 -3.96 -14.31
C LEU A 2 -2.91 -5.25 -14.98
N LEU A 3 -1.60 -5.35 -15.22
CA LEU A 3 -1.03 -6.53 -15.88
C LEU A 3 -1.32 -7.86 -15.14
N ARG A 4 -1.32 -7.84 -13.81
CA ARG A 4 -1.62 -9.03 -12.99
C ARG A 4 -3.11 -9.36 -12.93
N ALA A 5 -3.97 -8.36 -13.01
CA ALA A 5 -5.42 -8.57 -13.07
C ALA A 5 -5.84 -9.22 -14.39
N TRP A 6 -5.15 -8.86 -15.49
CA TRP A 6 -5.45 -9.34 -16.83
C TRP A 6 -4.78 -10.67 -17.18
N ALA A 7 -3.49 -10.83 -16.85
CA ALA A 7 -2.69 -11.99 -17.26
C ALA A 7 -2.08 -12.75 -16.06
N GLY A 8 -2.65 -12.61 -14.86
CA GLY A 8 -2.16 -13.33 -13.69
C GLY A 8 -2.15 -14.84 -13.90
N GLY A 9 -0.98 -15.47 -13.77
CA GLY A 9 -0.78 -16.90 -13.99
C GLY A 9 -0.46 -17.29 -15.43
N GLN A 10 -0.44 -16.33 -16.35
CA GLN A 10 -0.11 -16.56 -17.76
C GLN A 10 1.34 -16.21 -18.06
N GLN A 11 1.88 -16.85 -19.10
CA GLN A 11 3.12 -16.45 -19.73
C GLN A 11 2.79 -15.49 -20.88
N LEU A 12 3.42 -14.32 -20.87
CA LEU A 12 3.29 -13.34 -21.94
C LEU A 12 4.57 -13.33 -22.76
N SER A 13 4.43 -13.49 -24.07
CA SER A 13 5.55 -13.31 -25.00
C SER A 13 5.86 -11.81 -25.11
N VAL A 14 7.12 -11.46 -24.87
CA VAL A 14 7.62 -10.09 -25.09
C VAL A 14 8.05 -9.96 -26.55
N PRO A 15 7.45 -9.06 -27.34
CA PRO A 15 7.78 -8.93 -28.75
C PRO A 15 9.19 -8.34 -28.93
N ARG A 16 9.83 -8.69 -30.04
CA ARG A 16 11.20 -8.26 -30.37
C ARG A 16 11.36 -6.76 -30.60
N LYS A 17 10.27 -6.07 -30.96
CA LYS A 17 10.25 -4.63 -31.23
C LYS A 17 9.11 -3.98 -30.46
N VAL A 18 9.34 -2.75 -30.04
CA VAL A 18 8.31 -1.90 -29.43
C VAL A 18 7.32 -1.51 -30.52
N ASP A 19 6.11 -2.06 -30.44
CA ASP A 19 4.97 -1.64 -31.25
C ASP A 19 3.98 -0.88 -30.36
N GLN A 20 3.64 0.34 -30.77
CA GLN A 20 2.64 1.18 -30.07
C GLN A 20 1.24 0.57 -30.11
N GLY A 21 0.95 -0.27 -31.11
CA GLY A 21 -0.29 -1.04 -31.19
C GLY A 21 -0.38 -2.20 -30.19
N HIS A 22 0.75 -2.62 -29.60
CA HIS A 22 0.79 -3.78 -28.71
C HIS A 22 0.05 -3.54 -27.39
N ILE A 23 -0.69 -4.55 -26.91
CA ILE A 23 -1.50 -4.41 -25.67
C ILE A 23 -0.65 -4.06 -24.44
N LEU A 24 0.57 -4.60 -24.35
CA LEU A 24 1.51 -4.26 -23.28
C LEU A 24 1.95 -2.79 -23.32
N CYS A 25 2.10 -2.21 -24.52
CA CYS A 25 2.42 -0.80 -24.68
C CYS A 25 1.25 0.07 -24.17
N ARG A 26 0.01 -0.28 -24.51
CA ARG A 26 -1.19 0.42 -24.03
C ARG A 26 -1.38 0.30 -22.52
N LEU A 27 -1.00 -0.82 -21.91
CA LEU A 27 -1.17 -1.07 -20.47
C LEU A 27 -0.07 -0.47 -19.60
N LEU A 28 1.19 -0.49 -20.07
CA LEU A 28 2.35 -0.05 -19.29
C LEU A 28 2.81 1.37 -19.66
N GLY A 29 2.45 1.84 -20.86
CA GLY A 29 3.05 3.00 -21.50
C GLY A 29 4.31 2.63 -22.29
N GLU A 30 4.63 3.44 -23.30
CA GLU A 30 5.72 3.16 -24.24
C GLU A 30 7.09 3.06 -23.54
N SER A 31 7.38 3.98 -22.61
CA SER A 31 8.66 4.02 -21.91
C SER A 31 8.92 2.79 -21.05
N ALA A 32 7.91 2.33 -20.31
CA ALA A 32 7.99 1.12 -19.49
C ALA A 32 8.06 -0.13 -20.37
N PHE A 33 7.29 -0.17 -21.46
CA PHE A 33 7.32 -1.29 -22.39
C PHE A 33 8.68 -1.42 -23.09
N ARG A 34 9.30 -0.30 -23.49
CA ARG A 34 10.65 -0.27 -24.06
C ARG A 34 11.69 -0.86 -23.09
N ARG A 35 11.67 -0.44 -21.82
CA ARG A 35 12.57 -0.99 -20.78
C ARG A 35 12.33 -2.48 -20.56
N LEU A 36 11.08 -2.93 -20.67
CA LEU A 36 10.73 -4.34 -20.50
C LEU A 36 11.29 -5.20 -21.64
N VAL A 37 11.15 -4.74 -22.89
CA VAL A 37 11.74 -5.38 -24.08
C VAL A 37 13.27 -5.41 -23.98
N GLU A 38 13.89 -4.31 -23.55
CA GLU A 38 15.34 -4.21 -23.35
C GLU A 38 15.84 -5.19 -22.27
N ALA A 39 15.11 -5.32 -21.16
CA ALA A 39 15.52 -6.18 -20.05
C ALA A 39 15.34 -7.69 -20.31
N HIS A 40 14.35 -8.09 -21.12
CA HIS A 40 14.02 -9.51 -21.34
C HIS A 40 14.49 -10.03 -22.71
N GLY A 41 14.91 -9.15 -23.61
CA GLY A 41 15.41 -9.50 -24.93
C GLY A 41 14.33 -9.99 -25.91
N PRO A 42 14.74 -10.28 -27.16
CA PRO A 42 13.85 -10.90 -28.13
C PRO A 42 13.48 -12.31 -27.67
N ASP A 43 12.18 -12.63 -27.64
CA ASP A 43 11.61 -13.93 -27.27
C ASP A 43 11.59 -14.21 -25.74
N GLY A 44 11.79 -13.19 -24.91
CA GLY A 44 11.62 -13.30 -23.47
C GLY A 44 10.18 -13.69 -23.10
N LEU A 45 10.03 -14.77 -22.33
CA LEU A 45 8.75 -15.13 -21.72
C LEU A 45 8.65 -14.42 -20.36
N LEU A 46 7.73 -13.46 -20.27
CA LEU A 46 7.40 -12.83 -19.01
C LEU A 46 6.37 -13.68 -18.28
N PHE A 47 6.78 -14.35 -17.21
CA PHE A 47 5.83 -14.98 -16.31
C PHE A 47 5.20 -13.91 -15.42
N VAL A 48 3.88 -13.74 -15.53
CA VAL A 48 3.12 -12.86 -14.65
C VAL A 48 2.57 -13.71 -13.51
N PRO A 49 3.09 -13.60 -12.27
CA PRO A 49 2.60 -14.43 -11.18
C PRO A 49 1.10 -14.20 -10.96
N ALA A 50 0.34 -15.29 -10.86
CA ALA A 50 -1.04 -15.21 -10.41
C ALA A 50 -1.03 -14.58 -9.02
N CYS A 51 -1.67 -13.43 -8.90
CA CYS A 51 -1.80 -12.76 -7.61
C CYS A 51 -3.28 -12.59 -7.34
N ARG A 52 -3.70 -12.96 -6.13
CA ARG A 52 -5.03 -12.58 -5.65
C ARG A 52 -5.00 -11.06 -5.50
N LEU A 53 -5.86 -10.35 -6.23
CA LEU A 53 -5.87 -8.89 -6.24
C LEU A 53 -5.94 -8.33 -4.81
N ASP A 54 -6.73 -8.99 -3.97
CA ASP A 54 -6.86 -8.72 -2.54
C ASP A 54 -5.52 -8.70 -1.81
N ALA A 55 -4.60 -9.61 -2.14
CA ALA A 55 -3.29 -9.68 -1.49
C ALA A 55 -2.41 -8.48 -1.85
N VAL A 56 -2.51 -7.97 -3.08
CA VAL A 56 -1.73 -6.79 -3.51
C VAL A 56 -2.37 -5.51 -2.97
N VAL A 57 -3.70 -5.41 -2.98
CA VAL A 57 -4.43 -4.30 -2.35
C VAL A 57 -4.08 -4.24 -0.87
N ARG A 58 -4.14 -5.38 -0.17
CA ARG A 58 -3.79 -5.50 1.24
C ARG A 58 -2.33 -5.12 1.52
N THR A 59 -1.40 -5.60 0.72
CA THR A 59 0.02 -5.21 0.84
C THR A 59 0.19 -3.70 0.66
N GLY A 60 -0.50 -3.10 -0.31
CA GLY A 60 -0.47 -1.65 -0.53
C GLY A 60 -1.08 -0.85 0.62
N VAL A 61 -2.16 -1.34 1.23
CA VAL A 61 -2.76 -0.73 2.42
C VAL A 61 -1.81 -0.81 3.62
N ILE A 62 -1.24 -1.99 3.89
CA ILE A 62 -0.29 -2.19 4.99
C ILE A 62 0.94 -1.31 4.81
N HIS A 63 1.47 -1.21 3.59
CA HIS A 63 2.60 -0.34 3.27
C HIS A 63 2.30 1.13 3.55
N ARG A 64 1.17 1.66 3.04
CA ARG A 64 0.79 3.07 3.26
C ARG A 64 0.55 3.39 4.73
N LEU A 65 -0.19 2.53 5.44
CA LEU A 65 -0.48 2.78 6.86
C LEU A 65 0.77 2.64 7.72
N GLY A 66 1.65 1.68 7.41
CA GLY A 66 2.95 1.55 8.08
C GLY A 66 3.86 2.75 7.81
N ALA A 67 3.87 3.29 6.60
CA ALA A 67 4.64 4.50 6.27
C ALA A 67 4.15 5.76 7.01
N VAL A 68 2.90 5.79 7.47
CA VAL A 68 2.33 6.86 8.29
C VAL A 68 2.53 6.61 9.80
N GLY A 69 3.23 5.53 10.18
CA GLY A 69 3.57 5.25 11.56
C GLY A 69 2.56 4.39 12.32
N LEU A 70 1.55 3.82 11.67
CA LEU A 70 0.57 2.98 12.38
C LEU A 70 1.20 1.65 12.81
N GLY A 71 0.92 1.25 14.05
CA GLY A 71 1.28 -0.06 14.58
C GLY A 71 0.53 -1.22 13.91
N SER A 72 1.01 -2.44 14.13
CA SER A 72 0.48 -3.64 13.47
C SER A 72 -1.00 -3.93 13.81
N ARG A 73 -1.42 -3.65 15.06
CA ARG A 73 -2.80 -3.85 15.53
C ARG A 73 -3.84 -3.00 14.78
N PRO A 74 -3.77 -1.65 14.72
CA PRO A 74 -4.75 -0.86 13.97
C PRO A 74 -4.73 -1.16 12.46
N ILE A 75 -3.57 -1.48 11.90
CA ILE A 75 -3.46 -1.91 10.50
C ILE A 75 -4.22 -3.21 10.27
N SER A 76 -4.12 -4.18 11.17
CA SER A 76 -4.80 -5.48 11.03
C SER A 76 -6.33 -5.34 10.99
N GLN A 77 -6.89 -4.45 11.82
CA GLN A 77 -8.32 -4.14 11.85
C GLN A 77 -8.78 -3.47 10.55
N TYR A 78 -7.99 -2.53 10.02
CA TYR A 78 -8.31 -1.83 8.78
C TYR A 78 -8.16 -2.72 7.54
N ALA A 79 -7.12 -3.56 7.49
CA ALA A 79 -6.79 -4.40 6.35
C ALA A 79 -7.56 -5.74 6.33
N GLY A 80 -8.36 -6.03 7.37
CA GLY A 80 -9.14 -7.27 7.49
C GLY A 80 -8.26 -8.52 7.54
N CYS A 81 -7.14 -8.47 8.25
CA CYS A 81 -6.17 -9.56 8.35
C CYS A 81 -5.64 -9.72 9.78
N THR A 82 -4.87 -10.78 10.04
CA THR A 82 -4.32 -10.99 11.38
C THR A 82 -3.09 -10.12 11.62
N GLU A 83 -2.86 -9.72 12.87
CA GLU A 83 -1.69 -8.92 13.26
C GLU A 83 -0.36 -9.61 12.89
N ARG A 84 -0.29 -10.94 13.03
CA ARG A 84 0.86 -11.75 12.60
C ARG A 84 1.12 -11.65 11.09
N GLN A 85 0.08 -11.55 10.27
CA GLN A 85 0.23 -11.35 8.81
C GLN A 85 0.75 -9.94 8.51
N VAL A 86 0.29 -8.93 9.24
CA VAL A 86 0.79 -7.55 9.12
C VAL A 86 2.27 -7.49 9.48
N GLN A 87 2.67 -8.06 10.63
CA GLN A 87 4.08 -8.10 11.06
C GLN A 87 4.97 -8.77 10.01
N ARG A 88 4.59 -9.95 9.51
CA ARG A 88 5.34 -10.64 8.44
C ARG A 88 5.51 -9.77 7.18
N LEU A 89 4.45 -9.09 6.77
CA LEU A 89 4.49 -8.20 5.60
C LEU A 89 5.35 -6.96 5.86
N GLN A 90 5.26 -6.36 7.05
CA GLN A 90 6.12 -5.24 7.45
C GLN A 90 7.59 -5.65 7.46
N SER A 91 7.95 -6.80 8.05
CA SER A 91 9.32 -7.32 8.02
C SER A 91 9.83 -7.54 6.59
N HIS A 92 9.01 -8.10 5.71
CA HIS A 92 9.36 -8.28 4.30
C HIS A 92 9.55 -6.94 3.57
N LEU A 93 8.67 -5.96 3.81
CA LEU A 93 8.76 -4.63 3.20
C LEU A 93 9.97 -3.84 3.72
N ARG A 94 10.34 -3.99 5.00
CA ARG A 94 11.59 -3.44 5.55
C ARG A 94 12.82 -4.08 4.90
N GLY A 95 12.85 -5.41 4.79
CA GLY A 95 13.96 -6.15 4.16
C GLY A 95 14.16 -5.84 2.68
N THR A 96 13.14 -5.31 1.99
CA THR A 96 13.23 -4.86 0.59
C THR A 96 13.50 -3.37 0.44
N GLY A 97 13.68 -2.63 1.55
CA GLY A 97 13.86 -1.18 1.55
C GLY A 97 12.62 -0.43 1.04
N ARG A 98 11.43 -1.02 1.13
CA ARG A 98 10.18 -0.38 0.69
C ARG A 98 9.45 0.30 1.84
N LEU A 99 9.71 -0.12 3.08
CA LEU A 99 9.23 0.55 4.29
C LEU A 99 10.42 1.27 4.93
N PHE A 100 10.41 2.59 4.92
CA PHE A 100 11.39 3.41 5.62
C PHE A 100 10.75 4.02 6.88
N GLY A 101 11.47 4.05 8.00
CA GLY A 101 11.10 4.89 9.15
C GLY A 101 10.16 4.28 10.19
N LEU A 102 10.25 2.98 10.46
CA LEU A 102 9.74 2.42 11.72
C LEU A 102 10.90 1.75 12.44
N ASP A 103 11.71 2.57 13.09
CA ASP A 103 12.65 2.11 14.09
C ASP A 103 11.88 1.36 15.19
N GLU A 104 12.53 0.36 15.76
CA GLU A 104 12.00 -0.71 16.61
C GLU A 104 11.47 -0.24 17.98
N ASP A 105 11.27 1.05 18.19
CA ASP A 105 10.59 1.58 19.36
C ASP A 105 9.09 1.58 19.11
N GLY A 106 8.52 0.38 19.26
CA GLY A 106 7.13 0.25 19.64
C GLY A 106 6.91 1.02 20.94
N ALA A 107 6.62 2.32 20.81
CA ALA A 107 5.78 3.03 21.74
C ALA A 107 4.42 2.32 21.69
N THR A 108 4.35 1.25 22.46
CA THR A 108 3.16 0.83 23.15
C THR A 108 2.42 2.11 23.52
N VAL A 109 1.27 2.33 22.89
CA VAL A 109 0.23 3.12 23.53
C VAL A 109 -0.23 2.26 24.70
N GLU A 110 0.62 2.26 25.73
CA GLU A 110 0.39 1.65 27.02
C GLU A 110 -0.81 2.42 27.58
N THR A 111 -1.95 1.75 27.59
CA THR A 111 -3.06 2.17 28.43
C THR A 111 -2.59 1.98 29.86
N ALA A 112 -1.90 2.98 30.40
CA ALA A 112 -1.38 2.96 31.75
C ALA A 112 -2.54 3.15 32.75
N PRO A 113 -2.63 2.31 33.81
CA PRO A 113 -3.48 2.60 34.95
C PRO A 113 -2.90 3.79 35.74
N ALA A 114 -3.78 4.61 36.30
CA ALA A 114 -3.45 5.87 36.99
C ALA A 114 -2.33 5.75 38.04
N PRO A 115 -1.44 6.76 38.10
CA PRO A 115 -1.04 7.31 39.38
C PRO A 115 -1.05 8.86 39.41
N ALA A 116 -0.97 9.36 40.63
CA ALA A 116 -1.32 10.70 41.07
C ALA A 116 -0.41 11.84 40.56
N ARG A 117 -1.05 13.02 40.41
CA ARG A 117 -0.56 14.40 40.51
C ARG A 117 0.97 14.62 40.46
N GLN A 118 1.43 15.33 39.43
CA GLN A 118 2.26 16.54 39.58
C GLN A 118 2.22 17.38 38.29
N GLN A 119 2.04 18.68 38.46
CA GLN A 119 1.98 19.70 37.42
C GLN A 119 3.39 20.17 37.05
N THR A 120 3.70 20.29 35.75
CA THR A 120 4.60 21.33 35.23
C THR A 120 4.39 21.54 33.73
N THR A 121 3.89 22.72 33.41
CA THR A 121 4.09 23.59 32.23
C THR A 121 4.30 23.03 30.82
N ALA A 122 3.50 23.59 29.92
CA ALA A 122 3.32 23.31 28.51
C ALA A 122 4.47 23.75 27.59
N GLU A 123 4.72 22.95 26.56
CA GLU A 123 5.15 23.45 25.24
C GLU A 123 4.42 22.64 24.15
N ALA A 124 3.78 23.35 23.23
CA ALA A 124 2.68 22.88 22.40
C ALA A 124 3.13 21.92 21.28
N SER A 125 2.57 20.70 21.29
CA SER A 125 2.61 19.77 20.17
C SER A 125 1.18 19.61 19.62
N PRO A 126 0.94 19.71 18.30
CA PRO A 126 -0.42 19.65 17.76
C PRO A 126 -1.03 18.26 17.96
N PRO A 127 -2.34 18.16 18.30
CA PRO A 127 -2.95 16.90 18.66
C PRO A 127 -3.17 15.99 17.44
N VAL A 128 -2.67 14.76 17.51
CA VAL A 128 -2.88 13.62 16.58
C VAL A 128 -4.37 13.31 16.31
N VAL A 129 -5.28 13.91 17.10
CA VAL A 129 -6.74 13.86 16.94
C VAL A 129 -7.22 14.42 15.59
N ASP A 130 -6.40 15.24 14.93
CA ASP A 130 -6.78 15.90 13.67
C ASP A 130 -6.84 14.93 12.47
N LEU A 131 -5.95 13.92 12.40
CA LEU A 131 -5.86 13.05 11.22
C LEU A 131 -7.05 12.08 11.07
N LEU A 132 -7.54 11.54 12.18
CA LEU A 132 -8.71 10.64 12.17
C LEU A 132 -9.99 11.41 11.85
N THR A 133 -10.07 12.66 12.29
CA THR A 133 -11.18 13.57 11.98
C THR A 133 -11.17 13.94 10.50
N GLN A 134 -9.98 14.24 9.94
CA GLN A 134 -9.79 14.53 8.52
C GLN A 134 -10.12 13.31 7.62
N LEU A 135 -9.70 12.10 7.99
CA LEU A 135 -10.01 10.89 7.22
C LEU A 135 -11.51 10.54 7.26
N ARG A 136 -12.18 10.77 8.39
CA ARG A 136 -13.62 10.55 8.52
C ARG A 136 -14.40 11.55 7.66
N ALA A 137 -13.97 12.81 7.65
CA ALA A 137 -14.56 13.86 6.80
C ALA A 137 -14.35 13.56 5.30
N ALA A 138 -13.15 13.10 4.91
CA ALA A 138 -12.86 12.74 3.52
C ALA A 138 -13.75 11.58 3.03
N ARG A 139 -13.99 10.57 3.87
CA ARG A 139 -14.86 9.44 3.53
C ARG A 139 -16.31 9.86 3.34
N LEU A 140 -16.84 10.71 4.23
CA LEU A 140 -18.20 11.26 4.13
C LEU A 140 -18.39 12.11 2.88
N ASN A 141 -17.37 12.88 2.48
CA ASN A 141 -17.42 13.66 1.25
C ASN A 141 -17.40 12.78 -0.01
N HIS A 142 -16.70 11.66 0.02
CA HIS A 142 -16.71 10.71 -1.10
C HIS A 142 -18.09 10.05 -1.27
N GLU A 143 -18.69 9.59 -0.16
CA GLU A 143 -20.03 8.96 -0.17
C GLU A 143 -21.14 9.94 -0.61
N LYS A 144 -21.00 11.24 -0.31
CA LYS A 144 -21.93 12.26 -0.82
C LYS A 144 -21.81 12.47 -2.33
N ARG A 145 -20.58 12.56 -2.85
CA ARG A 145 -20.37 12.72 -4.30
C ARG A 145 -20.88 11.53 -5.09
N ASP A 146 -20.67 10.31 -4.59
CA ASP A 146 -21.13 9.10 -5.26
C ASP A 146 -22.67 9.02 -5.33
N ARG A 147 -23.39 9.67 -4.40
CA ARG A 147 -24.85 9.82 -4.48
C ARG A 147 -25.29 10.90 -5.47
N GLU A 148 -24.58 12.02 -5.58
CA GLU A 148 -24.90 13.08 -6.54
C GLU A 148 -24.71 12.66 -8.01
N TYR A 149 -23.87 11.66 -8.28
CA TYR A 149 -23.67 11.12 -9.64
C TYR A 149 -24.53 9.88 -9.96
N ALA A 150 -25.35 9.42 -9.02
CA ALA A 150 -26.23 8.27 -9.20
C ALA A 150 -27.66 8.65 -9.64
N ASP A 151 -27.99 9.94 -9.64
CA ASP A 151 -29.20 10.54 -10.22
C ASP A 151 -28.89 11.14 -11.61
#